data_AF-A0A7M1UPG7-F1
#
_entry.id   AF-A0A7M1UPG7-F1
#
_cell.length_a   1.000
_cell.length_b   1.000
_cell.length_c   1.000
_cell.angle_alpha   90.00
_cell.angle_beta   90.00
_cell.angle_gamma   90.00
#
_symmetry.space_group_name_H-M   'P 1'
#
loop_
_entity.id
_entity.type
_entity.pdbx_description
1 polymer ?
#
loop_
_entity_poly.entity_id
_entity_poly.type
_entity_poly.pdbx_seq_one_letter_code
_entity_poly.pdbx_strand_id
1 'polypeptide(L)'
;MSEEGFYLVEPAGKSLKCLFKIKRVLALEKTPYQEIAFADLEGFGKSLIIDNYVQSTETDEHFYHELLVQPAMTLHPNPKRVLIIGGGEGATLREVLKHKTVEEAVMVDIDEKVVEFSKKYLEHMHRGSFDDPRSKVIIMDGFEYVRKAPQKYFDVVIMDLTDPYAGETAKALYSSGFYSQVKKIMADNSVLVTQAGSSYFYPDEYKYVLTSLSRNFGLIGEYWTWIPSFGLNVNFIIASDTINPWNIDPIEFDKRLQERGVQVKYVTGKRFLGLLLVGVVYPY
;
A
#
# COMPACT_ATOMS: atom_id res chain seq x y z
N MET A 1 11.74 33.32 0.07
CA MET A 1 11.61 32.40 -1.08
C MET A 1 10.60 33.03 -2.02
N SER A 2 10.83 33.08 -3.34
CA SER A 2 9.83 33.65 -4.25
C SER A 2 8.60 32.73 -4.31
N GLU A 3 7.42 33.33 -4.16
CA GLU A 3 6.12 32.67 -4.30
C GLU A 3 5.71 32.48 -5.77
N GLU A 4 6.56 32.90 -6.70
CA GLU A 4 6.36 32.70 -8.14
C GLU A 4 6.66 31.25 -8.54
N GLY A 5 5.77 30.66 -9.36
CA GLY A 5 5.93 29.33 -9.92
C GLY A 5 4.61 28.59 -10.13
N PHE A 6 4.71 27.36 -10.63
CA PHE A 6 3.58 26.44 -10.72
C PHE A 6 3.48 25.63 -9.43
N TYR A 7 2.25 25.44 -8.96
CA TYR A 7 1.96 24.69 -7.75
C TYR A 7 0.91 23.63 -8.04
N LEU A 8 1.12 22.43 -7.49
CA LEU A 8 0.06 21.44 -7.29
C LEU A 8 -0.71 21.84 -6.03
N VAL A 9 -2.04 21.85 -6.12
CA VAL A 9 -2.93 22.08 -4.97
C VAL A 9 -3.68 20.80 -4.72
N GLU A 10 -3.34 20.12 -3.63
CA GLU A 10 -3.92 18.84 -3.24
C GLU A 10 -4.83 19.01 -2.02
N PRO A 11 -6.08 18.50 -2.06
CA PRO A 11 -6.91 18.42 -0.87
C PRO A 11 -6.37 17.41 0.15
N ALA A 12 -6.14 17.84 1.38
CA ALA A 12 -5.80 16.97 2.52
C ALA A 12 -6.98 16.97 3.50
N GLY A 13 -8.01 16.18 3.22
CA GLY A 13 -9.28 16.28 3.95
C GLY A 13 -10.20 17.40 3.43
N LYS A 14 -11.31 17.64 4.14
CA LYS A 14 -12.36 18.59 3.72
C LYS A 14 -11.96 20.07 3.86
N SER A 15 -11.06 20.38 4.80
CA SER A 15 -10.79 21.75 5.24
C SER A 15 -9.33 22.16 5.15
N LEU A 16 -8.45 21.28 4.67
CA LEU A 16 -7.02 21.51 4.56
C LEU A 16 -6.57 21.21 3.13
N LYS A 17 -5.60 21.98 2.64
CA LYS A 17 -4.96 21.79 1.34
C LYS A 17 -3.45 21.83 1.51
N CYS A 18 -2.76 20.97 0.78
CA CYS A 18 -1.33 21.00 0.62
C CYS A 18 -0.98 21.71 -0.69
N LEU A 19 0.09 22.53 -0.65
CA LEU A 19 0.62 23.20 -1.84
C LEU A 19 2.04 22.69 -2.08
N PHE A 20 2.26 22.08 -3.24
CA PHE A 20 3.56 21.57 -3.64
C PHE A 20 4.09 22.40 -4.80
N LYS A 21 5.28 23.00 -4.63
CA LYS A 21 5.92 23.73 -5.72
C LYS A 21 6.47 22.75 -6.76
N ILE A 22 6.07 22.92 -8.01
CA ILE A 22 6.49 22.06 -9.12
C ILE A 22 7.74 22.67 -9.74
N LYS A 23 8.88 21.97 -9.66
CA LYS A 23 10.11 22.37 -10.36
C LYS A 23 9.99 22.14 -11.86
N ARG A 24 9.40 21.01 -12.26
CA ARG A 24 9.13 20.63 -13.66
C ARG A 24 8.15 19.48 -13.73
N VAL A 25 7.37 19.43 -14.81
CA VAL A 25 6.59 18.26 -15.21
C VAL A 25 7.43 17.46 -16.21
N LEU A 26 7.64 16.18 -15.92
CA LEU A 26 8.47 15.26 -16.71
C LEU A 26 7.63 14.44 -17.70
N ALA A 27 6.41 14.08 -17.32
CA ALA A 27 5.42 13.44 -18.18
C ALA A 27 4.00 13.75 -17.69
N LEU A 28 3.03 13.76 -18.62
CA LEU A 28 1.61 13.91 -18.35
C LEU A 28 0.84 13.09 -19.38
N GLU A 29 0.00 12.18 -18.90
CA GLU A 29 -0.80 11.28 -19.73
C GLU A 29 -2.22 11.17 -19.16
N LYS A 30 -3.22 11.04 -20.03
CA LYS A 30 -4.61 10.85 -19.62
C LYS A 30 -5.09 9.46 -20.06
N THR A 31 -5.54 8.66 -19.10
CA THR A 31 -6.07 7.31 -19.31
C THR A 31 -7.61 7.34 -19.34
N PRO A 32 -8.28 6.24 -19.68
CA PRO A 32 -9.73 6.13 -19.52
C PRO A 32 -10.21 6.25 -18.07
N TYR A 33 -9.31 6.06 -17.09
CA TYR A 33 -9.64 6.06 -15.66
C TYR A 33 -9.23 7.35 -14.95
N GLN A 34 -8.06 7.92 -15.30
CA GLN A 34 -7.42 8.99 -14.52
C GLN A 34 -6.40 9.80 -15.34
N GLU A 35 -6.02 10.97 -14.84
CA GLU A 35 -4.86 11.73 -15.33
C GLU A 35 -3.62 11.38 -14.50
N ILE A 36 -2.53 11.02 -15.18
CA ILE A 36 -1.26 10.61 -14.56
C ILE A 36 -0.19 11.62 -14.91
N ALA A 37 0.49 12.15 -13.90
CA ALA A 37 1.62 13.04 -14.08
C ALA A 37 2.85 12.51 -13.34
N PHE A 38 4.01 12.70 -13.98
CA PHE A 38 5.31 12.53 -13.36
C PHE A 38 5.95 13.91 -13.24
N ALA A 39 6.21 14.36 -12.02
CA ALA A 39 6.75 15.70 -11.78
C ALA A 39 7.90 15.66 -10.77
N ASP A 40 8.68 16.73 -10.75
CA ASP A 40 9.73 16.97 -9.76
C ASP A 40 9.20 18.03 -8.78
N LEU A 41 8.81 17.59 -7.58
CA LEU A 41 8.26 18.43 -6.53
C LEU A 41 9.39 18.95 -5.62
N GLU A 42 9.37 20.24 -5.31
CA GLU A 42 10.37 20.83 -4.42
C GLU A 42 10.25 20.24 -3.00
N GLY A 43 11.37 19.68 -2.51
CA GLY A 43 11.43 18.99 -1.22
C GLY A 43 11.12 17.50 -1.27
N PHE A 44 10.38 17.02 -2.29
CA PHE A 44 9.92 15.62 -2.38
C PHE A 44 10.52 14.83 -3.56
N GLY A 45 11.17 15.52 -4.50
CA GLY A 45 11.85 14.90 -5.63
C GLY A 45 10.89 14.42 -6.71
N LYS A 46 11.26 13.35 -7.41
CA LYS A 46 10.44 12.72 -8.44
C LYS A 46 9.17 12.13 -7.82
N SER A 47 8.00 12.50 -8.35
CA SER A 47 6.70 12.16 -7.76
C SER A 47 5.70 11.70 -8.81
N LEU A 48 4.96 10.65 -8.46
CA LEU A 48 3.76 10.21 -9.17
C LEU A 48 2.56 10.97 -8.63
N ILE A 49 1.82 11.61 -9.53
CA ILE A 49 0.60 12.35 -9.23
C ILE A 49 -0.52 11.75 -10.09
N ILE A 50 -1.66 11.48 -9.48
CA ILE A 50 -2.84 10.96 -10.16
C ILE A 50 -4.04 11.83 -9.77
N ASP A 51 -4.77 12.34 -10.75
CA ASP A 51 -5.95 13.21 -10.56
C ASP A 51 -5.72 14.37 -9.56
N ASN A 52 -4.51 14.94 -9.57
CA ASN A 52 -4.01 15.99 -8.67
C ASN A 52 -3.70 15.56 -7.22
N TYR A 53 -3.68 14.26 -6.94
CA TYR A 53 -3.25 13.71 -5.66
C TYR A 53 -1.86 13.09 -5.78
N VAL A 54 -0.94 13.46 -4.89
CA VAL A 54 0.36 12.81 -4.79
C VAL A 54 0.16 11.37 -4.34
N GLN A 55 0.58 10.42 -5.19
CA GLN A 55 0.48 9.00 -4.88
C GLN A 55 1.77 8.48 -4.23
N SER A 56 2.92 9.02 -4.62
CA SER A 56 4.22 8.56 -4.15
C SER A 56 5.31 9.58 -4.49
N THR A 57 6.31 9.72 -3.62
CA THR A 57 7.46 10.59 -3.85
C THR A 57 8.78 9.92 -3.52
N GLU A 58 9.81 10.25 -4.32
CA GLU A 58 11.16 9.69 -4.23
C GLU A 58 11.75 9.76 -2.81
N THR A 59 11.43 10.81 -2.07
CA THR A 59 12.02 11.03 -0.75
C THR A 59 11.39 10.22 0.37
N ASP A 60 10.11 9.85 0.27
CA ASP A 60 9.33 9.35 1.41
C ASP A 60 8.41 8.15 1.14
N GLU A 61 8.31 7.67 -0.11
CA GLU A 61 7.56 6.46 -0.48
C GLU A 61 7.90 5.24 0.39
N HIS A 62 9.16 5.16 0.84
CA HIS A 62 9.63 4.07 1.69
C HIS A 62 8.94 4.03 3.06
N PHE A 63 8.42 5.14 3.58
CA PHE A 63 7.59 5.12 4.79
C PHE A 63 6.28 4.36 4.55
N TYR A 64 5.66 4.59 3.39
CA TYR A 64 4.41 3.94 3.01
C TYR A 64 4.64 2.47 2.65
N HIS A 65 5.49 2.19 1.66
CA HIS A 65 5.65 0.84 1.13
C HIS A 65 6.29 -0.12 2.13
N GLU A 66 7.25 0.32 2.95
CA GLU A 66 7.80 -0.56 3.97
C GLU A 66 6.75 -0.89 5.05
N LEU A 67 5.93 0.08 5.47
CA LEU A 67 4.88 -0.18 6.47
C LEU A 67 3.73 -1.01 5.92
N LEU A 68 3.35 -0.82 4.66
CA LEU A 68 2.33 -1.64 4.04
C LEU A 68 2.77 -3.10 3.93
N VAL A 69 4.04 -3.35 3.56
CA VAL A 69 4.52 -4.69 3.19
C VAL A 69 5.22 -5.43 4.33
N GLN A 70 6.21 -4.81 4.96
CA GLN A 70 7.16 -5.51 5.82
C GLN A 70 6.53 -6.12 7.08
N PRO A 71 5.60 -5.45 7.78
CA PRO A 71 4.86 -6.04 8.88
C PRO A 71 4.17 -7.36 8.54
N ALA A 72 3.32 -7.38 7.50
CA ALA A 72 2.55 -8.57 7.12
C ALA A 72 3.45 -9.72 6.65
N MET A 73 4.44 -9.40 5.81
CA MET A 73 5.41 -10.37 5.32
C MET A 73 6.22 -10.98 6.46
N THR A 74 6.64 -10.19 7.46
CA THR A 74 7.52 -10.66 8.54
C THR A 74 6.76 -11.41 9.64
N LEU A 75 5.50 -11.05 9.91
CA LEU A 75 4.62 -11.80 10.81
C LEU A 75 4.39 -13.23 10.30
N HIS A 76 4.18 -13.40 9.00
CA HIS A 76 4.11 -14.73 8.39
C HIS A 76 5.48 -15.44 8.51
N PRO A 77 5.57 -16.69 9.00
CA PRO A 77 6.85 -17.35 9.27
C PRO A 77 7.68 -17.62 8.02
N ASN A 78 7.04 -17.91 6.87
CA ASN A 78 7.71 -18.22 5.61
C ASN A 78 6.82 -17.90 4.39
N PRO A 79 6.60 -16.62 4.03
CA PRO A 79 5.69 -16.26 2.93
C PRO A 79 6.31 -16.60 1.58
N LYS A 80 5.59 -17.37 0.76
CA LYS A 80 6.04 -17.84 -0.55
C LYS A 80 5.21 -17.28 -1.69
N ARG A 81 3.89 -17.24 -1.51
CA ARG A 81 2.92 -16.80 -2.52
C ARG A 81 2.21 -15.55 -2.03
N VAL A 82 2.42 -14.44 -2.72
CA VAL A 82 1.89 -13.13 -2.35
C VAL A 82 0.97 -12.61 -3.45
N LEU A 83 -0.17 -12.09 -3.06
CA LEU A 83 -1.06 -11.33 -3.93
C LEU A 83 -1.00 -9.85 -3.54
N ILE A 84 -0.84 -8.98 -4.53
CA ILE A 84 -0.99 -7.54 -4.43
C ILE A 84 -2.19 -7.14 -5.30
N ILE A 85 -3.14 -6.43 -4.72
CA ILE A 85 -4.27 -5.83 -5.44
C ILE A 85 -4.03 -4.32 -5.47
N GLY A 86 -3.88 -3.76 -6.67
CA GLY A 86 -3.37 -2.41 -6.93
C GLY A 86 -1.84 -2.37 -7.02
N GLY A 87 -1.24 -1.27 -6.58
CA GLY A 87 0.21 -1.09 -6.56
C GLY A 87 0.86 -0.91 -7.95
N GLY A 88 0.14 -0.38 -8.93
CA GLY A 88 0.60 -0.14 -10.30
C GLY A 88 1.88 0.69 -10.47
N GLU A 89 2.36 1.36 -9.41
CA GLU A 89 3.69 1.98 -9.35
C GLU A 89 4.83 0.94 -9.33
N GLY A 90 4.60 -0.24 -8.75
CA GLY A 90 5.57 -1.32 -8.63
C GLY A 90 6.46 -1.27 -7.38
N ALA A 91 6.30 -0.26 -6.51
CA ALA A 91 7.06 -0.14 -5.26
C ALA A 91 6.59 -1.14 -4.19
N THR A 92 5.29 -1.42 -4.07
CA THR A 92 4.78 -2.53 -3.23
C THR A 92 5.35 -3.87 -3.69
N LEU A 93 5.34 -4.14 -5.00
CA LEU A 93 5.93 -5.33 -5.58
C LEU A 93 7.44 -5.43 -5.30
N ARG A 94 8.17 -4.31 -5.42
CA ARG A 94 9.59 -4.22 -5.04
C ARG A 94 9.81 -4.63 -3.59
N GLU A 95 9.02 -4.11 -2.66
CA GLU A 95 9.16 -4.43 -1.22
C GLU A 95 8.87 -5.90 -0.92
N VAL A 96 7.87 -6.50 -1.60
CA VAL A 96 7.56 -7.93 -1.49
C VAL A 96 8.75 -8.77 -1.98
N LEU A 97 9.30 -8.44 -3.15
CA LEU A 97 10.38 -9.18 -3.79
C LEU A 97 11.73 -9.10 -3.06
N LYS A 98 11.89 -8.18 -2.09
CA LYS A 98 13.04 -8.20 -1.18
C LYS A 98 13.11 -9.49 -0.34
N HIS A 99 11.96 -10.13 -0.07
CA HIS A 99 11.93 -11.38 0.71
C HIS A 99 12.37 -12.55 -0.17
N LYS A 100 13.52 -13.17 0.15
CA LYS A 100 14.03 -14.35 -0.57
C LYS A 100 13.15 -15.60 -0.45
N THR A 101 12.21 -15.61 0.50
CA THR A 101 11.24 -16.71 0.66
C THR A 101 10.15 -16.67 -0.41
N VAL A 102 9.92 -15.52 -1.04
CA VAL A 102 8.90 -15.37 -2.09
C VAL A 102 9.31 -16.19 -3.30
N GLU A 103 8.40 -17.08 -3.71
CA GLU A 103 8.48 -17.91 -4.92
C GLU A 103 7.60 -17.32 -6.03
N GLU A 104 6.49 -16.64 -5.66
CA GLU A 104 5.56 -16.01 -6.58
C GLU A 104 4.95 -14.74 -5.95
N ALA A 105 4.99 -13.64 -6.68
CA ALA A 105 4.29 -12.40 -6.35
C ALA A 105 3.37 -12.01 -7.52
N VAL A 106 2.07 -12.12 -7.31
CA VAL A 106 1.07 -11.68 -8.30
C VAL A 106 0.65 -10.26 -7.98
N MET A 107 0.75 -9.35 -8.94
CA MET A 107 0.24 -7.99 -8.85
C MET A 107 -0.92 -7.83 -9.82
N VAL A 108 -2.07 -7.41 -9.31
CA VAL A 108 -3.30 -7.23 -10.09
C VAL A 108 -3.69 -5.77 -10.06
N ASP A 109 -3.66 -5.11 -11.22
CA ASP A 109 -4.08 -3.72 -11.35
C ASP A 109 -5.09 -3.59 -12.50
N ILE A 110 -6.03 -2.65 -12.38
CA ILE A 110 -7.07 -2.43 -13.39
C ILE A 110 -6.58 -1.54 -14.52
N ASP A 111 -5.64 -0.62 -14.25
CA ASP A 111 -5.20 0.37 -15.22
C ASP A 111 -3.86 -0.01 -15.85
N GLU A 112 -3.91 -0.65 -17.03
CA GLU A 112 -2.73 -0.97 -17.84
C GLU A 112 -1.83 0.25 -18.08
N LYS A 113 -2.43 1.44 -18.25
CA LYS A 113 -1.68 2.65 -18.56
C LYS A 113 -0.88 3.14 -17.37
N VAL A 114 -1.37 2.95 -16.14
CA VAL A 114 -0.56 3.22 -14.93
C VAL A 114 0.66 2.31 -14.92
N VAL A 115 0.50 1.01 -15.18
CA VAL A 115 1.62 0.06 -15.18
C VAL A 115 2.63 0.38 -16.28
N GLU A 116 2.17 0.67 -17.50
CA GLU A 116 3.04 1.08 -18.61
C GLU A 116 3.79 2.38 -18.31
N PHE A 117 3.10 3.36 -17.74
CA PHE A 117 3.67 4.64 -17.32
C PHE A 117 4.74 4.44 -16.24
N SER A 118 4.45 3.62 -15.24
CA SER A 118 5.38 3.29 -14.15
C SER A 118 6.64 2.63 -14.68
N LYS A 119 6.51 1.63 -15.56
CA LYS A 119 7.66 0.98 -16.22
C LYS A 119 8.53 1.96 -17.00
N LYS A 120 7.92 2.99 -17.59
CA LYS A 120 8.61 3.96 -18.44
C LYS A 120 9.30 5.07 -17.64
N TYR A 121 8.69 5.55 -16.57
CA TYR A 121 9.13 6.79 -15.90
C TYR A 121 9.52 6.60 -14.42
N LEU A 122 9.07 5.53 -13.76
CA LEU A 122 9.20 5.34 -12.32
C LEU A 122 10.22 4.26 -11.93
N GLU A 123 11.31 4.10 -12.69
CA GLU A 123 12.39 3.14 -12.40
C GLU A 123 12.93 3.27 -10.98
N HIS A 124 13.08 4.51 -10.50
CA HIS A 124 13.52 4.81 -9.13
C HIS A 124 12.61 4.20 -8.04
N MET A 125 11.33 3.97 -8.38
CA MET A 125 10.30 3.37 -7.53
C MET A 125 10.28 1.85 -7.70
N HIS A 126 9.99 1.32 -8.89
CA HIS A 126 9.83 -0.13 -9.08
C HIS A 126 11.16 -0.89 -9.07
N ARG A 127 12.27 -0.28 -9.49
CA ARG A 127 13.63 -0.86 -9.48
C ARG A 127 13.71 -2.25 -10.10
N GLY A 128 13.07 -2.42 -11.26
CA GLY A 128 13.00 -3.70 -11.98
C GLY A 128 12.06 -4.75 -11.39
N SER A 129 11.24 -4.43 -10.39
CA SER A 129 10.31 -5.38 -9.75
C SER A 129 9.33 -6.04 -10.73
N PHE A 130 8.93 -5.32 -11.79
CA PHE A 130 8.08 -5.87 -12.84
C PHE A 130 8.76 -6.97 -13.68
N ASP A 131 10.08 -6.99 -13.75
CA ASP A 131 10.88 -7.91 -14.57
C ASP A 131 11.48 -9.06 -13.75
N ASP A 132 11.28 -9.09 -12.42
CA ASP A 132 11.71 -10.19 -11.57
C ASP A 132 11.01 -11.49 -12.01
N PRO A 133 11.72 -12.62 -12.16
CA PRO A 133 11.11 -13.88 -12.63
C PRO A 133 10.03 -14.44 -11.70
N ARG A 134 9.95 -13.96 -10.45
CA ARG A 134 8.91 -14.33 -9.48
C ARG A 134 7.66 -13.45 -9.61
N SER A 135 7.74 -12.36 -10.36
CA SER A 135 6.65 -11.42 -10.57
C SER A 135 5.68 -11.88 -11.64
N LYS A 136 4.38 -11.70 -11.40
CA LYS A 136 3.30 -11.86 -12.38
C LYS A 136 2.40 -10.65 -12.32
N VAL A 137 2.52 -9.76 -13.32
CA VAL A 137 1.66 -8.59 -13.46
C VAL A 137 0.44 -8.96 -14.31
N ILE A 138 -0.75 -8.77 -13.74
CA ILE A 138 -2.03 -9.10 -14.37
C ILE A 138 -2.86 -7.82 -14.45
N ILE A 139 -3.24 -7.45 -15.66
CA ILE A 139 -4.18 -6.35 -15.87
C ILE A 139 -5.60 -6.90 -15.80
N MET A 140 -6.27 -6.69 -14.67
CA MET A 140 -7.62 -7.20 -14.41
C MET A 140 -8.25 -6.44 -13.24
N ASP A 141 -9.59 -6.38 -13.23
CA ASP A 141 -10.32 -5.96 -12.04
C ASP A 141 -10.06 -6.89 -10.84
N GLY A 142 -9.89 -6.31 -9.64
CA GLY A 142 -9.58 -7.04 -8.42
C GLY A 142 -10.67 -8.04 -8.00
N PHE A 143 -11.95 -7.72 -8.18
CA PHE A 143 -13.05 -8.67 -7.93
C PHE A 143 -12.99 -9.84 -8.90
N GLU A 144 -12.78 -9.55 -10.19
CA GLU A 144 -12.69 -10.57 -11.21
C GLU A 144 -11.55 -11.55 -10.92
N TYR A 145 -10.37 -11.02 -10.57
CA TYR A 145 -9.22 -11.85 -10.24
C TYR A 145 -9.49 -12.73 -9.02
N VAL A 146 -9.93 -12.15 -7.90
CA VAL A 146 -10.20 -12.89 -6.65
C VAL A 146 -11.22 -14.01 -6.88
N ARG A 147 -12.22 -13.80 -7.74
CA ARG A 147 -13.23 -14.83 -8.07
C ARG A 147 -12.64 -16.02 -8.85
N LYS A 148 -11.62 -15.77 -9.68
CA LYS A 148 -10.98 -16.80 -10.53
C LYS A 148 -9.76 -17.44 -9.87
N ALA A 149 -9.19 -16.78 -8.87
CA ALA A 149 -7.98 -17.22 -8.20
C ALA A 149 -8.18 -18.57 -7.49
N PRO A 150 -7.12 -19.39 -7.38
CA PRO A 150 -7.18 -20.66 -6.66
C PRO A 150 -7.50 -20.42 -5.18
N GLN A 151 -8.35 -21.29 -4.62
CA GLN A 151 -8.66 -21.27 -3.19
C GLN A 151 -7.45 -21.68 -2.35
N LYS A 152 -7.35 -21.12 -1.14
CA LYS A 152 -6.33 -21.46 -0.13
C LYS A 152 -4.88 -21.43 -0.65
N TYR A 153 -4.54 -20.41 -1.42
CA TYR A 153 -3.30 -20.38 -2.18
C TYR A 153 -2.31 -19.31 -1.70
N PHE A 154 -2.77 -18.11 -1.35
CA PHE A 154 -1.89 -16.99 -0.99
C PHE A 154 -1.57 -16.96 0.49
N ASP A 155 -0.28 -16.88 0.82
CA ASP A 155 0.20 -16.78 2.21
C ASP A 155 0.06 -15.33 2.72
N VAL A 156 0.22 -14.35 1.83
CA VAL A 156 0.03 -12.93 2.14
C VAL A 156 -0.79 -12.26 1.04
N VAL A 157 -1.78 -11.46 1.43
CA VAL A 157 -2.54 -10.59 0.53
C VAL A 157 -2.32 -9.13 0.95
N ILE A 158 -1.91 -8.30 0.00
CA ILE A 158 -1.64 -6.88 0.18
C ILE A 158 -2.62 -6.10 -0.69
N MET A 159 -3.38 -5.20 -0.07
CA MET A 159 -4.29 -4.31 -0.77
C MET A 159 -3.69 -2.90 -0.77
N ASP A 160 -3.16 -2.52 -1.91
CA ASP A 160 -2.51 -1.23 -2.19
C ASP A 160 -3.36 -0.44 -3.17
N LEU A 161 -4.56 -0.10 -2.71
CA LEU A 161 -5.60 0.53 -3.50
C LEU A 161 -5.62 2.03 -3.20
N THR A 162 -6.23 2.80 -4.10
CA THR A 162 -6.61 4.19 -3.79
C THR A 162 -7.55 4.23 -2.58
N ASP A 163 -7.56 5.36 -1.90
CA ASP A 163 -8.35 5.53 -0.68
C ASP A 163 -9.83 5.14 -0.82
N PRO A 164 -10.45 4.61 0.26
CA PRO A 164 -11.85 4.19 0.25
C PRO A 164 -12.84 5.34 -0.03
N TYR A 165 -12.40 6.61 0.08
CA TYR A 165 -13.17 7.81 -0.28
C TYR A 165 -12.90 8.35 -1.69
N ALA A 166 -11.96 7.77 -2.45
CA ALA A 166 -11.66 8.20 -3.81
C ALA A 166 -12.83 7.92 -4.79
N GLY A 167 -13.73 6.99 -4.44
CA GLY A 167 -14.96 6.73 -5.19
C GLY A 167 -15.63 5.40 -4.83
N GLU A 168 -16.83 5.17 -5.36
CA GLU A 168 -17.61 3.95 -5.06
C GLU A 168 -16.92 2.67 -5.56
N THR A 169 -16.18 2.72 -6.66
CA THR A 169 -15.40 1.58 -7.18
C THR A 169 -14.32 1.15 -6.19
N ALA A 170 -13.52 2.11 -5.68
CA ALA A 170 -12.50 1.84 -4.68
C ALA A 170 -13.15 1.31 -3.38
N LYS A 171 -14.20 1.99 -2.90
CA LYS A 171 -14.94 1.61 -1.70
C LYS A 171 -15.50 0.18 -1.75
N ALA A 172 -15.94 -0.28 -2.91
CA ALA A 172 -16.45 -1.64 -3.08
C ALA A 172 -15.39 -2.70 -2.73
N LEU A 173 -14.12 -2.47 -3.09
CA LEU A 173 -13.00 -3.35 -2.74
C LEU A 173 -12.71 -3.37 -1.22
N TYR A 174 -13.25 -2.42 -0.45
CA TYR A 174 -13.16 -2.42 1.01
C TYR A 174 -14.38 -3.04 1.70
N SER A 175 -15.31 -3.63 0.94
CA SER A 175 -16.54 -4.19 1.50
C SER A 175 -16.32 -5.51 2.25
N SER A 176 -17.15 -5.74 3.27
CA SER A 176 -17.19 -7.02 3.98
C SER A 176 -17.41 -8.21 3.04
N GLY A 177 -18.15 -8.03 1.95
CA GLY A 177 -18.39 -9.06 0.93
C GLY A 177 -17.13 -9.38 0.13
N PHE A 178 -16.35 -8.37 -0.24
CA PHE A 178 -15.07 -8.56 -0.93
C PHE A 178 -14.05 -9.27 -0.04
N TYR A 179 -13.88 -8.83 1.21
CA TYR A 179 -12.99 -9.50 2.17
C TYR A 179 -13.35 -10.97 2.39
N SER A 180 -14.65 -11.30 2.39
CA SER A 180 -15.10 -12.69 2.45
C SER A 180 -14.64 -13.53 1.26
N GLN A 181 -14.57 -12.94 0.05
CA GLN A 181 -14.02 -13.62 -1.12
C GLN A 181 -12.50 -13.73 -1.06
N VAL A 182 -11.80 -12.66 -0.66
CA VAL A 182 -10.34 -12.67 -0.47
C VAL A 182 -9.94 -13.75 0.53
N LYS A 183 -10.68 -13.89 1.63
CA LYS A 183 -10.44 -14.93 2.64
C LYS A 183 -10.49 -16.36 2.06
N LYS A 184 -11.24 -16.63 0.99
CA LYS A 184 -11.31 -17.96 0.36
C LYS A 184 -10.04 -18.32 -0.42
N ILE A 185 -9.33 -17.33 -0.94
CA ILE A 185 -8.09 -17.53 -1.71
C ILE A 185 -6.84 -17.49 -0.81
N MET A 186 -6.98 -17.04 0.43
CA MET A 186 -5.93 -17.04 1.45
C MET A 186 -5.69 -18.45 1.99
N ALA A 187 -4.43 -18.84 2.12
CA ALA A 187 -4.01 -20.10 2.73
C ALA A 187 -4.39 -20.17 4.22
N ASP A 188 -4.36 -21.36 4.81
CA ASP A 188 -4.81 -21.57 6.20
C ASP A 188 -3.99 -20.75 7.22
N ASN A 189 -2.68 -20.61 6.97
CA ASN A 189 -1.79 -19.73 7.72
C ASN A 189 -1.46 -18.53 6.84
N SER A 190 -2.19 -17.43 7.00
CA SER A 190 -2.08 -16.29 6.09
C SER A 190 -2.31 -14.95 6.78
N VAL A 191 -1.83 -13.89 6.14
CA VAL A 191 -1.99 -12.51 6.61
C VAL A 191 -2.53 -11.65 5.47
N LEU A 192 -3.53 -10.83 5.77
CA LEU A 192 -3.96 -9.74 4.91
C LEU A 192 -3.45 -8.42 5.50
N VAL A 193 -3.04 -7.50 4.64
CA VAL A 193 -2.81 -6.10 5.02
C VAL A 193 -3.40 -5.19 3.96
N THR A 194 -3.96 -4.07 4.41
CA THR A 194 -4.47 -3.02 3.53
C THR A 194 -4.05 -1.65 4.03
N GLN A 195 -3.80 -0.74 3.10
CA GLN A 195 -3.87 0.70 3.37
C GLN A 195 -5.34 1.06 3.66
N ALA A 196 -5.59 1.97 4.61
CA ALA A 196 -6.93 2.31 5.10
C ALA A 196 -7.20 3.83 5.17
N GLY A 197 -6.48 4.64 4.39
CA GLY A 197 -6.62 6.10 4.34
C GLY A 197 -6.25 6.77 5.66
N SER A 198 -6.84 7.93 5.95
CA SER A 198 -6.63 8.67 7.20
C SER A 198 -7.79 8.52 8.18
N SER A 199 -7.52 7.95 9.35
CA SER A 199 -8.49 7.89 10.46
C SER A 199 -8.83 9.25 11.08
N TYR A 200 -8.01 10.28 10.84
CA TYR A 200 -8.22 11.62 11.38
C TYR A 200 -9.09 12.46 10.45
N PHE A 201 -8.75 12.50 9.16
CA PHE A 201 -9.47 13.30 8.17
C PHE A 201 -10.72 12.59 7.62
N TYR A 202 -10.73 11.25 7.61
CA TYR A 202 -11.80 10.41 7.05
C TYR A 202 -12.19 9.27 8.02
N PRO A 203 -12.66 9.60 9.25
CA PRO A 203 -12.90 8.61 10.30
C PRO A 203 -14.01 7.60 9.95
N ASP A 204 -15.02 8.00 9.17
CA ASP A 204 -16.14 7.13 8.82
C ASP A 204 -15.72 6.07 7.79
N GLU A 205 -14.89 6.47 6.83
CA GLU A 205 -14.32 5.57 5.84
C GLU A 205 -13.31 4.62 6.47
N TYR A 206 -12.45 5.11 7.37
CA TYR A 206 -11.57 4.24 8.16
C TYR A 206 -12.38 3.19 8.95
N LYS A 207 -13.43 3.61 9.66
CA LYS A 207 -14.32 2.70 10.40
C LYS A 207 -15.03 1.70 9.50
N TYR A 208 -15.39 2.10 8.27
CA TYR A 208 -15.97 1.20 7.29
C TYR A 208 -15.00 0.08 6.90
N VAL A 209 -13.74 0.42 6.63
CA VAL A 209 -12.68 -0.56 6.33
C VAL A 209 -12.47 -1.50 7.52
N LEU A 210 -12.25 -0.93 8.72
CA LEU A 210 -12.03 -1.70 9.94
C LEU A 210 -13.19 -2.65 10.25
N THR A 211 -14.43 -2.16 10.22
CA THR A 211 -15.62 -2.97 10.51
C THR A 211 -15.79 -4.09 9.48
N SER A 212 -15.50 -3.80 8.21
CA SER A 212 -15.60 -4.80 7.13
C SER A 212 -14.55 -5.91 7.27
N LEU A 213 -13.32 -5.56 7.68
CA LEU A 213 -12.28 -6.54 8.00
C LEU A 213 -12.62 -7.36 9.26
N SER A 214 -13.02 -6.71 10.35
CA SER A 214 -13.33 -7.37 11.64
C SER A 214 -14.53 -8.32 11.56
N ARG A 215 -15.42 -8.15 10.58
CA ARG A 215 -16.50 -9.13 10.29
C ARG A 215 -15.99 -10.42 9.66
N ASN A 216 -14.82 -10.38 9.04
CA ASN A 216 -14.25 -11.49 8.30
C ASN A 216 -13.06 -12.14 9.00
N PHE A 217 -12.33 -11.43 9.87
CA PHE A 217 -11.11 -11.94 10.52
C PHE A 217 -11.19 -11.81 12.04
N GLY A 218 -10.66 -12.82 12.74
CA GLY A 218 -10.67 -12.86 14.21
C GLY A 218 -9.56 -12.03 14.88
N LEU A 219 -8.46 -11.76 14.18
CA LEU A 219 -7.30 -11.04 14.70
C LEU A 219 -7.03 -9.83 13.82
N ILE A 220 -7.00 -8.64 14.43
CA ILE A 220 -6.81 -7.36 13.76
C ILE A 220 -5.70 -6.59 14.47
N GLY A 221 -4.81 -5.96 13.70
CA GLY A 221 -3.79 -5.05 14.18
C GLY A 221 -3.82 -3.76 13.37
N GLU A 222 -3.99 -2.64 14.06
CA GLU A 222 -4.10 -1.31 13.44
C GLU A 222 -2.85 -0.50 13.77
N TYR A 223 -2.32 0.21 12.79
CA TYR A 223 -1.17 1.09 12.96
C TYR A 223 -1.21 2.19 11.91
N TRP A 224 -0.45 3.25 12.13
CA TRP A 224 -0.41 4.38 11.21
C TRP A 224 0.94 5.08 11.27
N THR A 225 1.22 5.90 10.27
CA THR A 225 2.33 6.86 10.33
C THR A 225 1.92 8.16 9.64
N TRP A 226 2.68 9.22 9.88
CA TRP A 226 2.57 10.44 9.08
C TRP A 226 3.42 10.28 7.81
N ILE A 227 2.81 10.45 6.65
CA ILE A 227 3.52 10.49 5.36
C ILE A 227 3.69 11.97 4.98
N PRO A 228 4.93 12.50 4.97
CA PRO A 228 5.16 13.93 4.77
C PRO A 228 4.58 14.49 3.47
N SER A 229 4.73 13.77 2.36
CA SER A 229 4.24 14.18 1.04
C SER A 229 2.73 14.13 0.91
N PHE A 230 2.01 13.37 1.75
CA PHE A 230 0.54 13.36 1.74
C PHE A 230 -0.02 14.40 2.72
N GLY A 231 0.81 14.92 3.64
CA GLY A 231 0.38 15.88 4.66
C GLY A 231 -0.63 15.30 5.67
N LEU A 232 -0.76 13.98 5.75
CA LEU A 232 -1.77 13.28 6.55
C LEU A 232 -1.22 12.02 7.21
N ASN A 233 -1.92 11.56 8.25
CA ASN A 233 -1.71 10.22 8.79
C ASN A 233 -2.28 9.17 7.83
N VAL A 234 -1.46 8.20 7.46
CA VAL A 234 -1.89 7.03 6.70
C VAL A 234 -1.99 5.84 7.64
N ASN A 235 -3.13 5.18 7.61
CA ASN A 235 -3.44 4.02 8.41
C ASN A 235 -3.27 2.74 7.60
N PHE A 236 -2.89 1.68 8.31
CA PHE A 236 -2.79 0.33 7.79
C PHE A 236 -3.49 -0.62 8.76
N ILE A 237 -4.12 -1.66 8.21
CA ILE A 237 -4.80 -2.67 9.01
C ILE A 237 -4.30 -4.04 8.56
N ILE A 238 -3.75 -4.79 9.51
CA ILE A 238 -3.40 -6.21 9.36
C ILE A 238 -4.55 -7.06 9.89
N ALA A 239 -4.88 -8.12 9.17
CA ALA A 239 -5.93 -9.06 9.53
C ALA A 239 -5.47 -10.51 9.31
N SER A 240 -5.85 -11.41 10.22
CA SER A 240 -5.61 -12.85 10.12
C SER A 240 -6.60 -13.62 11.03
N ASP A 241 -6.70 -14.93 10.84
CA ASP A 241 -7.34 -15.82 11.81
C ASP A 241 -6.34 -16.62 12.65
N THR A 242 -5.09 -16.70 12.18
CA THR A 242 -4.08 -17.65 12.70
C THR A 242 -2.82 -16.96 13.18
N ILE A 243 -2.48 -15.80 12.62
CA ILE A 243 -1.29 -15.03 12.98
C ILE A 243 -1.72 -13.79 13.75
N ASN A 244 -1.43 -13.76 15.05
CA ASN A 244 -1.79 -12.64 15.91
C ASN A 244 -0.81 -11.47 15.69
N PRO A 245 -1.24 -10.32 15.15
CA PRO A 245 -0.37 -9.17 14.93
C PRO A 245 0.16 -8.55 16.23
N TRP A 246 -0.48 -8.82 17.38
CA TRP A 246 -0.05 -8.34 18.69
C TRP A 246 1.01 -9.21 19.36
N ASN A 247 1.23 -10.44 18.87
CA ASN A 247 2.24 -11.34 19.41
C ASN A 247 3.59 -11.19 18.68
N ILE A 248 4.07 -9.95 18.60
CA ILE A 248 5.34 -9.61 17.98
C ILE A 248 6.46 -9.58 19.01
N ASP A 249 7.54 -10.33 18.73
CA ASP A 249 8.84 -10.09 19.33
C ASP A 249 9.66 -9.20 18.37
N PRO A 250 10.03 -7.96 18.77
CA PRO A 250 10.75 -7.04 17.90
C PRO A 250 12.13 -7.55 17.49
N ILE A 251 12.80 -8.38 18.31
CA ILE A 251 14.11 -8.94 17.99
C ILE A 251 13.98 -10.02 16.93
N GLU A 252 13.01 -10.92 17.09
CA GLU A 252 12.70 -11.97 16.10
C GLU A 252 12.22 -11.36 14.77
N PHE A 253 11.47 -10.25 14.83
CA PHE A 253 11.06 -9.52 13.63
C PHE A 253 12.27 -9.03 12.82
N ASP A 254 13.21 -8.33 13.46
CA ASP A 254 14.42 -7.81 12.80
C ASP A 254 15.32 -8.96 12.30
N LYS A 255 15.40 -10.05 13.06
CA LYS A 255 16.12 -11.27 12.66
C LYS A 255 15.52 -11.89 11.40
N ARG A 256 14.19 -12.01 11.29
CA ARG A 256 13.52 -12.53 10.08
C ARG A 256 13.77 -11.67 8.87
N LEU A 257 13.74 -10.34 9.00
CA LEU A 257 14.12 -9.43 7.90
C LEU A 257 15.54 -9.72 7.43
N GLN A 258 16.49 -9.84 8.37
CA GLN A 258 17.89 -10.15 8.05
C GLN A 258 18.07 -11.52 7.37
N GLU A 259 17.47 -12.58 7.91
CA GLU A 259 17.56 -13.94 7.35
C GLU A 259 16.98 -14.02 5.93
N ARG A 260 15.94 -13.23 5.65
CA ARG A 260 15.32 -13.14 4.33
C ARG A 260 16.04 -12.17 3.38
N GLY A 261 17.09 -11.49 3.86
CA GLY A 261 17.88 -10.55 3.09
C GLY A 261 17.19 -9.21 2.82
N VAL A 262 16.20 -8.85 3.63
CA VAL A 262 15.41 -7.64 3.45
C VAL A 262 16.13 -6.46 4.09
N GLN A 263 16.43 -5.45 3.27
CA GLN A 263 16.94 -4.17 3.74
C GLN A 263 15.81 -3.15 3.80
N VAL A 264 15.69 -2.52 4.96
CA VAL A 264 14.67 -1.54 5.33
C VAL A 264 15.35 -0.24 5.77
N LYS A 265 14.72 0.89 5.48
CA LYS A 265 15.16 2.22 5.92
C LYS A 265 14.37 2.69 7.13
N TYR A 266 13.12 2.25 7.25
CA TYR A 266 12.17 2.76 8.20
C TYR A 266 11.60 1.66 9.10
N VAL A 267 11.14 0.53 8.58
CA VAL A 267 10.45 -0.45 9.46
C VAL A 267 11.45 -1.27 10.27
N THR A 268 11.28 -1.29 11.60
CA THR A 268 11.98 -2.20 12.52
C THR A 268 10.97 -2.83 13.45
N GLY A 269 11.31 -3.96 14.09
CA GLY A 269 10.43 -4.65 15.02
C GLY A 269 9.99 -3.73 16.17
N LYS A 270 10.91 -2.94 16.73
CA LYS A 270 10.58 -1.96 17.79
C LYS A 270 9.64 -0.87 17.28
N ARG A 271 9.87 -0.36 16.07
CA ARG A 271 9.02 0.68 15.49
C ARG A 271 7.62 0.13 15.23
N PHE A 272 7.50 -1.04 14.60
CA PHE A 272 6.21 -1.64 14.32
C PHE A 272 5.42 -1.96 15.59
N LEU A 273 6.05 -2.56 16.62
CA LEU A 273 5.42 -2.74 17.93
C LEU A 273 4.99 -1.40 18.54
N GLY A 274 5.82 -0.37 18.45
CA GLY A 274 5.47 0.97 18.90
C GLY A 274 4.23 1.53 18.19
N LEU A 275 4.15 1.41 16.87
CA LEU A 275 3.01 1.89 16.09
C LEU A 275 1.71 1.13 16.42
N LEU A 276 1.78 -0.18 16.67
CA LEU A 276 0.65 -0.96 17.17
C LEU A 276 0.17 -0.47 18.54
N LEU A 277 1.10 -0.22 19.47
CA LEU A 277 0.78 0.18 20.85
C LEU A 277 0.30 1.62 20.99
N VAL A 278 0.77 2.53 20.12
CA VAL A 278 0.27 3.92 20.08
C VAL A 278 -1.22 3.94 19.72
N GLY A 279 -1.66 2.98 18.91
CA GLY A 279 -3.03 2.90 18.43
C GLY A 279 -3.34 4.01 17.42
N VAL A 280 -4.56 3.97 16.91
CA VAL A 280 -5.04 4.87 15.85
C VAL A 280 -5.47 6.22 16.41
N VAL A 281 -5.10 7.30 15.73
CA VAL A 281 -5.55 8.65 16.07
C VAL A 281 -6.92 8.93 15.45
N TYR A 282 -7.91 9.20 16.29
CA TYR A 282 -9.23 9.68 15.89
C TYR A 282 -9.38 11.16 16.21
N PRO A 283 -10.24 11.91 15.50
CA PRO A 283 -10.45 13.33 15.76
C PRO A 283 -11.33 13.61 16.99
N TYR A 284 -11.91 12.58 17.64
CA TYR A 284 -12.79 12.69 18.82
C TYR A 284 -12.76 11.43 19.68
#